data_AF-Q8TZN3-F1
#
_entry.id   AF-Q8TZN3-F1
#
_cell.length_a   1.000
_cell.length_b   1.000
_cell.length_c   1.000
_cell.angle_alpha   90.00
_cell.angle_beta   90.00
_cell.angle_gamma   90.00
#
_symmetry.space_group_name_H-M   'P 1'
#
loop_
_entity.id
_entity.type
_entity.pdbx_description
1 polymer ?
#
loop_
_entity_poly.entity_id
_entity_poly.type
_entity_poly.pdbx_seq_one_letter_code
_entity_poly.pdbx_strand_id
1 'polypeptide(L)'
;MKAMEFVGYKKSGKTTCVENVAKVLKKEKGYRVAIAKSMHSNFDKEETDTWKFSRIADYVIVHAQDIDGLLFKAKDVNALFSMVSADILLIEGFKSITHVPKVICAKSEEEVRELNNGLAIAVSGVIANKGIKEIDGLPVINATKEPEKLAELVEKKGFMLPNIDCGLCGYNCAEMAKLIVKGEKTVKDCVVLSSTPKVTIKIDGQVLPLKDWVQELVEKTIKGMLSAMKGYREGRKIEIVIKE
;
A
#
# COMPACT_ATOMS: atom_id res chain seq x y z
N MET A 1 0.19 -5.94 6.10
CA MET A 1 -1.01 -5.40 5.43
C MET A 1 -1.02 -5.88 3.98
N LYS A 2 -2.14 -6.40 3.48
CA LYS A 2 -2.37 -6.65 2.05
C LYS A 2 -3.02 -5.42 1.42
N ALA A 3 -2.85 -5.20 0.12
CA ALA A 3 -3.48 -4.07 -0.56
C ALA A 3 -4.05 -4.45 -1.93
N MET A 4 -5.09 -3.73 -2.33
CA MET A 4 -5.70 -3.82 -3.66
C MET A 4 -6.16 -2.44 -4.11
N GLU A 5 -5.77 -2.03 -5.32
CA GLU A 5 -6.31 -0.82 -5.95
C GLU A 5 -7.59 -1.10 -6.73
N PHE A 6 -8.57 -0.21 -6.66
CA PHE A 6 -9.75 -0.17 -7.49
C PHE A 6 -9.65 1.05 -8.42
N VAL A 7 -9.34 0.78 -9.69
CA VAL A 7 -9.11 1.82 -10.72
C VAL A 7 -10.31 1.89 -11.67
N GLY A 8 -10.52 3.02 -12.33
CA GLY A 8 -11.70 3.24 -13.16
C GLY A 8 -12.00 4.72 -13.41
N TYR A 9 -12.76 5.02 -14.45
CA TYR A 9 -13.22 6.37 -14.73
C TYR A 9 -14.43 6.79 -13.87
N LYS A 10 -14.84 8.06 -13.95
CA LYS A 10 -16.01 8.56 -13.22
C LYS A 10 -17.25 7.73 -13.61
N LYS A 11 -18.09 7.42 -12.61
CA LYS A 11 -19.31 6.60 -12.75
C LYS A 11 -19.08 5.16 -13.25
N SER A 12 -17.88 4.60 -13.10
CA SER A 12 -17.62 3.19 -13.46
C SER A 12 -18.04 2.17 -12.39
N GLY A 13 -18.51 2.63 -11.22
CA GLY A 13 -18.92 1.76 -10.11
C GLY A 13 -17.83 1.47 -9.07
N LYS A 14 -16.65 2.11 -9.16
CA LYS A 14 -15.53 1.95 -8.20
C LYS A 14 -15.95 2.01 -6.74
N THR A 15 -16.60 3.10 -6.33
CA THR A 15 -16.95 3.32 -4.91
C THR A 15 -17.89 2.23 -4.40
N THR A 16 -18.90 1.84 -5.19
CA THR A 16 -19.77 0.69 -4.87
C THR A 16 -19.00 -0.61 -4.75
N CYS A 17 -18.02 -0.82 -5.63
CA CYS A 17 -17.14 -1.99 -5.64
C CYS A 17 -16.33 -2.07 -4.33
N VAL A 18 -15.64 -0.97 -3.97
CA VAL A 18 -14.85 -0.85 -2.75
C VAL A 18 -15.72 -1.03 -1.50
N GLU A 19 -16.89 -0.38 -1.44
CA GLU A 19 -17.81 -0.48 -0.31
C GLU A 19 -18.30 -1.91 -0.05
N ASN A 20 -18.71 -2.63 -1.09
CA ASN A 20 -19.22 -3.99 -0.95
C ASN A 20 -18.10 -4.96 -0.57
N VAL A 21 -16.93 -4.84 -1.18
CA VAL A 21 -15.76 -5.64 -0.79
C VAL A 21 -15.33 -5.35 0.65
N ALA A 22 -15.30 -4.08 1.06
CA ALA A 22 -14.98 -3.69 2.44
C ALA A 22 -15.97 -4.28 3.45
N LYS A 23 -17.27 -4.27 3.13
CA LYS A 23 -18.32 -4.86 3.99
C LYS A 23 -18.08 -6.35 4.20
N VAL A 24 -17.81 -7.11 3.14
CA VAL A 24 -17.52 -8.56 3.25
C VAL A 24 -16.26 -8.79 4.09
N LEU A 25 -15.15 -8.13 3.74
CA LEU A 25 -13.87 -8.31 4.43
C LEU A 25 -13.96 -7.98 5.93
N LYS A 26 -14.70 -6.93 6.29
CA LYS A 26 -14.87 -6.50 7.67
C LYS A 26 -15.89 -7.36 8.43
N LYS A 27 -17.11 -7.53 7.89
CA LYS A 27 -18.22 -8.14 8.62
C LYS A 27 -18.17 -9.66 8.63
N GLU A 28 -17.80 -10.27 7.50
CA GLU A 28 -17.86 -11.72 7.35
C GLU A 28 -16.51 -12.37 7.64
N LYS A 29 -15.40 -11.69 7.31
CA LYS A 29 -14.04 -12.22 7.51
C LYS A 29 -13.29 -11.65 8.71
N GLY A 30 -13.83 -10.62 9.38
CA GLY A 30 -13.26 -10.05 10.60
C GLY A 30 -11.95 -9.27 10.40
N TYR A 31 -11.60 -8.86 9.17
CA TYR A 31 -10.40 -8.08 8.93
C TYR A 31 -10.54 -6.64 9.42
N ARG A 32 -9.43 -6.07 9.91
CA ARG A 32 -9.29 -4.61 10.03
C ARG A 32 -9.02 -4.05 8.63
N VAL A 33 -10.00 -3.33 8.09
CA VAL A 33 -9.96 -2.77 6.73
C VAL A 33 -9.75 -1.26 6.81
N ALA A 34 -8.76 -0.76 6.09
CA ALA A 34 -8.58 0.65 5.79
C ALA A 34 -8.94 0.94 4.32
N ILE A 35 -9.41 2.15 4.04
CA ILE A 35 -9.67 2.63 2.68
C ILE A 35 -8.85 3.90 2.46
N ALA A 36 -7.95 3.88 1.49
CA ALA A 36 -7.26 5.08 1.01
C ALA A 36 -8.00 5.61 -0.22
N LYS A 37 -8.45 6.87 -0.17
CA LYS A 37 -9.11 7.52 -1.29
C LYS A 37 -8.35 8.77 -1.72
N SER A 38 -8.01 8.87 -2.99
CA SER A 38 -7.47 10.08 -3.59
C SER A 38 -8.62 10.98 -4.05
N MET A 39 -8.49 12.28 -3.77
CA MET A 39 -9.44 13.31 -4.17
C MET A 39 -8.73 14.35 -5.03
N HIS A 40 -9.39 14.83 -6.07
CA HIS A 40 -8.89 15.92 -6.93
C HIS A 40 -9.30 17.32 -6.42
N SER A 41 -9.91 17.40 -5.25
CA SER A 41 -10.36 18.64 -4.62
C SER A 41 -9.60 18.89 -3.31
N ASN A 42 -9.59 20.13 -2.85
CA ASN A 42 -9.10 20.48 -1.51
C ASN A 42 -9.91 19.71 -0.44
N PHE A 43 -9.23 19.32 0.63
CA PHE A 43 -9.84 18.62 1.76
C PHE A 43 -10.71 19.56 2.60
N ASP A 44 -10.15 20.73 2.93
CA ASP A 44 -10.81 21.75 3.74
C ASP A 44 -11.10 23.00 2.91
N LYS A 45 -12.06 23.80 3.39
CA LYS A 45 -12.41 25.10 2.81
C LYS A 45 -11.38 26.14 3.22
N GLU A 46 -10.99 27.00 2.30
CA GLU A 46 -10.09 28.11 2.60
C GLU A 46 -10.66 29.01 3.70
N GLU A 47 -9.76 29.57 4.51
CA GLU A 47 -10.03 30.51 5.61
C GLU A 47 -10.71 29.95 6.88
N THR A 48 -10.99 28.64 6.96
CA THR A 48 -11.37 27.99 8.23
C THR A 48 -10.19 27.92 9.21
N ASP A 49 -10.48 27.74 10.50
CA ASP A 49 -9.43 27.63 11.53
C ASP A 49 -8.52 26.41 11.26
N THR A 50 -9.11 25.25 10.92
CA THR A 50 -8.38 24.03 10.57
C THR A 50 -7.49 24.23 9.33
N TRP A 51 -7.97 24.94 8.31
CA TRP A 51 -7.15 25.30 7.14
C TRP A 51 -5.96 26.19 7.52
N LYS A 52 -6.19 27.23 8.35
CA LYS A 52 -5.11 28.11 8.83
C LYS A 52 -4.07 27.35 9.64
N PHE A 53 -4.49 26.45 10.53
CA PHE A 53 -3.57 25.62 11.32
C PHE A 53 -2.71 24.71 10.44
N SER A 54 -3.30 24.12 9.39
CA SER A 54 -2.58 23.21 8.47
C SER A 54 -1.44 23.87 7.67
N ARG A 55 -1.38 25.22 7.67
CA ARG A 55 -0.33 25.99 7.00
C ARG A 55 0.84 26.35 7.91
N ILE A 56 0.65 26.29 9.23
CA ILE A 56 1.66 26.69 10.22
C ILE A 56 2.18 25.51 11.05
N ALA A 57 1.40 24.44 11.18
CA ALA A 57 1.74 23.27 11.95
C ALA A 57 2.00 22.07 11.04
N ASP A 58 2.95 21.20 11.44
CA ASP A 58 3.22 19.94 10.75
C ASP A 58 2.05 18.95 10.89
N TYR A 59 1.31 19.05 11.99
CA TYR A 59 0.17 18.20 12.32
C TYR A 59 -0.97 19.03 12.91
N VAL A 60 -2.20 18.75 12.50
CA VAL A 60 -3.42 19.28 13.13
C VAL A 60 -4.30 18.11 13.55
N ILE A 61 -4.64 18.07 14.84
CA ILE A 61 -5.55 17.08 15.43
C ILE A 61 -6.92 17.75 15.58
N VAL A 62 -7.94 17.12 15.04
CA VAL A 62 -9.34 17.58 15.08
C VAL A 62 -10.15 16.59 15.89
N HIS A 63 -10.91 17.10 16.85
CA HIS A 63 -11.95 16.35 17.56
C HIS A 63 -13.31 16.98 17.21
N ALA A 64 -14.18 16.23 16.54
CA ALA A 64 -15.54 16.66 16.21
C ALA A 64 -16.57 15.69 16.79
N GLN A 65 -17.86 16.03 16.70
CA GLN A 65 -18.95 15.23 17.29
C GLN A 65 -19.10 13.85 16.64
N ASP A 66 -18.74 13.74 15.36
CA ASP A 66 -18.96 12.56 14.53
C ASP A 66 -17.65 11.86 14.11
N ILE A 67 -16.53 12.60 14.06
CA ILE A 67 -15.24 12.05 13.62
C ILE A 67 -14.03 12.78 14.22
N ASP A 68 -12.98 12.03 14.52
CA ASP A 68 -11.66 12.57 14.82
C ASP A 68 -10.80 12.58 13.55
N GLY A 69 -10.01 13.65 13.37
CA GLY A 69 -9.18 13.86 12.20
C GLY A 69 -7.71 14.12 12.55
N LEU A 70 -6.82 13.64 11.68
CA LEU A 70 -5.41 14.02 11.67
C LEU A 70 -5.08 14.58 10.29
N LEU A 71 -4.74 15.87 10.23
CA LEU A 71 -4.32 16.53 9.00
C LEU A 71 -2.81 16.71 9.03
N PHE A 72 -2.16 16.28 7.96
CA PHE A 72 -0.71 16.38 7.78
C PHE A 72 -0.40 16.26 6.28
N LYS A 73 0.82 16.66 5.89
CA LYS A 73 1.33 16.45 4.53
C LYS A 73 2.30 15.28 4.52
N ALA A 74 1.85 14.15 3.99
CA ALA A 74 2.72 13.00 3.79
C ALA A 74 3.81 13.31 2.75
N LYS A 75 5.04 12.89 3.01
CA LYS A 75 6.17 13.02 2.07
C LYS A 75 5.93 12.24 0.77
N ASP A 76 5.32 11.07 0.89
CA ASP A 76 4.95 10.19 -0.21
C ASP A 76 3.75 9.31 0.18
N VAL A 77 3.29 8.49 -0.78
CA VAL A 77 2.13 7.63 -0.58
C VAL A 77 2.37 6.49 0.42
N ASN A 78 3.61 6.00 0.56
CA ASN A 78 3.94 4.98 1.54
C ASN A 78 3.88 5.55 2.95
N ALA A 79 4.40 6.78 3.14
CA ALA A 79 4.30 7.50 4.40
C ALA A 79 2.82 7.70 4.78
N LEU A 80 1.96 8.08 3.81
CA LEU A 80 0.51 8.16 4.02
C LEU A 80 -0.09 6.83 4.47
N PHE A 81 0.22 5.73 3.76
CA PHE A 81 -0.32 4.40 4.07
C PHE A 81 0.21 3.83 5.39
N SER A 82 1.41 4.24 5.82
CA SER A 82 2.00 3.79 7.08
C SER A 82 1.29 4.31 8.32
N MET A 83 0.44 5.33 8.18
CA MET A 83 -0.33 5.91 9.29
C MET A 83 -1.44 5.01 9.83
N VAL A 84 -1.81 3.95 9.10
CA VAL A 84 -2.91 3.05 9.48
C VAL A 84 -2.41 1.65 9.82
N SER A 85 -2.91 1.10 10.93
CA SER A 85 -2.71 -0.31 11.29
C SER A 85 -3.92 -1.13 10.84
N ALA A 86 -3.83 -1.72 9.65
CA ALA A 86 -4.88 -2.53 9.05
C ALA A 86 -4.32 -3.85 8.49
N ASP A 87 -5.19 -4.85 8.40
CA ASP A 87 -4.85 -6.13 7.77
C ASP A 87 -4.95 -6.00 6.25
N ILE A 88 -5.92 -5.22 5.76
CA ILE A 88 -6.18 -4.94 4.35
C ILE A 88 -6.36 -3.43 4.11
N LEU A 89 -5.71 -2.92 3.07
CA LEU A 89 -5.89 -1.57 2.52
C LEU A 89 -6.56 -1.64 1.13
N LEU A 90 -7.74 -1.05 1.00
CA LEU A 90 -8.40 -0.84 -0.30
C LEU A 90 -8.08 0.57 -0.80
N ILE A 91 -7.62 0.69 -2.04
CA ILE A 91 -7.11 1.96 -2.57
C ILE A 91 -8.03 2.41 -3.73
N GLU A 92 -8.60 3.61 -3.64
CA GLU A 92 -9.41 4.21 -4.72
C GLU A 92 -8.77 5.51 -5.22
N GLY A 93 -8.49 5.59 -6.53
CA GLY A 93 -8.14 6.85 -7.20
C GLY A 93 -6.65 7.21 -7.26
N PHE A 94 -5.75 6.34 -6.79
CA PHE A 94 -4.30 6.57 -6.81
C PHE A 94 -3.63 6.07 -8.10
N LYS A 95 -3.99 6.68 -9.25
CA LYS A 95 -3.61 6.23 -10.60
C LYS A 95 -2.11 6.01 -10.84
N SER A 96 -1.23 6.65 -10.06
CA SER A 96 0.23 6.55 -10.19
C SER A 96 0.84 5.37 -9.43
N ILE A 97 0.07 4.67 -8.61
CA ILE A 97 0.58 3.51 -7.86
C ILE A 97 0.78 2.33 -8.80
N THR A 98 1.97 1.74 -8.72
CA THR A 98 2.38 0.61 -9.56
C THR A 98 2.91 -0.58 -8.76
N HIS A 99 2.93 -0.47 -7.42
CA HIS A 99 3.51 -1.46 -6.50
C HIS A 99 2.46 -2.29 -5.76
N VAL A 100 1.21 -2.30 -6.25
CA VAL A 100 0.06 -3.08 -5.75
C VAL A 100 -0.72 -3.68 -6.93
N PRO A 101 -1.42 -4.81 -6.75
CA PRO A 101 -2.34 -5.34 -7.76
C PRO A 101 -3.64 -4.51 -7.80
N LYS A 102 -4.40 -4.63 -8.89
CA LYS A 102 -5.64 -3.85 -9.05
C LYS A 102 -6.84 -4.61 -9.64
N VAL A 103 -8.03 -4.10 -9.33
CA VAL A 103 -9.30 -4.43 -9.97
C VAL A 103 -9.71 -3.26 -10.85
N ILE A 104 -9.98 -3.52 -12.13
CA ILE A 104 -10.44 -2.48 -13.06
C ILE A 104 -11.96 -2.39 -13.00
N CYS A 105 -12.50 -1.27 -12.55
CA CYS A 105 -13.92 -0.95 -12.61
C CYS A 105 -14.21 -0.14 -13.87
N ALA A 106 -14.91 -0.73 -14.85
CA ALA A 106 -15.11 -0.16 -16.19
C ALA A 106 -16.58 -0.16 -16.63
N LYS A 107 -16.90 0.63 -17.66
CA LYS A 107 -18.21 0.64 -18.36
C LYS A 107 -18.16 -0.09 -19.72
N SER A 108 -16.98 -0.16 -20.33
CA SER A 108 -16.72 -0.79 -21.63
C SER A 108 -15.41 -1.59 -21.62
N GLU A 109 -15.25 -2.50 -22.58
CA GLU A 109 -13.99 -3.24 -22.76
C GLU A 109 -12.84 -2.32 -23.16
N GLU A 110 -13.12 -1.22 -23.86
CA GLU A 110 -12.13 -0.20 -24.20
C GLU A 110 -11.54 0.43 -22.93
N GLU A 111 -12.37 0.81 -21.95
CA GLU A 111 -11.87 1.30 -20.66
C GLU A 111 -11.04 0.23 -19.91
N VAL A 112 -11.36 -1.06 -20.09
CA VAL A 112 -10.53 -2.14 -19.54
C VAL A 112 -9.15 -2.14 -20.17
N ARG A 113 -9.08 -2.09 -21.50
CA ARG A 113 -7.81 -2.07 -22.25
C ARG A 113 -6.97 -0.83 -21.92
N GLU A 114 -7.58 0.35 -21.84
CA GLU A 114 -6.88 1.59 -21.46
C GLU A 114 -6.29 1.56 -20.05
N LEU A 115 -7.03 0.99 -19.09
CA LEU A 115 -6.63 0.96 -17.69
C LEU A 115 -5.71 -0.21 -17.37
N ASN A 116 -5.59 -1.22 -18.25
CA ASN A 116 -4.76 -2.38 -18.00
C ASN A 116 -3.28 -2.08 -18.27
N ASN A 117 -2.50 -1.96 -17.20
CA ASN A 117 -1.05 -1.76 -17.26
C ASN A 117 -0.25 -3.01 -16.82
N GLY A 118 -0.89 -4.18 -16.81
CA GLY A 118 -0.30 -5.45 -16.38
C GLY A 118 -0.37 -5.73 -14.88
N LEU A 119 -1.08 -4.90 -14.11
CA LEU A 119 -1.32 -5.11 -12.67
C LEU A 119 -2.75 -5.59 -12.35
N ALA A 120 -3.61 -5.67 -13.36
CA ALA A 120 -5.00 -6.05 -13.19
C ALA A 120 -5.13 -7.55 -12.91
N ILE A 121 -5.95 -7.91 -11.92
CA ILE A 121 -6.27 -9.31 -11.59
C ILE A 121 -7.74 -9.68 -11.86
N ALA A 122 -8.60 -8.68 -12.03
CA ALA A 122 -10.02 -8.83 -12.31
C ALA A 122 -10.60 -7.54 -12.88
N VAL A 123 -11.76 -7.67 -13.52
CA VAL A 123 -12.61 -6.56 -13.98
C VAL A 123 -13.91 -6.55 -13.19
N SER A 124 -14.42 -5.37 -12.89
CA SER A 124 -15.71 -5.15 -12.23
C SER A 124 -16.35 -3.85 -12.72
N GLY A 125 -17.31 -3.32 -11.96
CA GLY A 125 -18.03 -2.09 -12.28
C GLY A 125 -19.23 -2.33 -13.18
N VAL A 126 -19.65 -1.27 -13.88
CA VAL A 126 -20.89 -1.27 -14.70
C VAL A 126 -20.88 -2.36 -15.76
N ILE A 127 -19.72 -2.67 -16.35
CA ILE A 127 -19.59 -3.70 -17.37
C ILE A 127 -19.99 -5.10 -16.87
N ALA A 128 -19.82 -5.39 -15.57
CA ALA A 128 -20.18 -6.67 -14.98
C ALA A 128 -21.70 -6.92 -14.94
N ASN A 129 -22.52 -5.91 -15.22
CA ASN A 129 -23.98 -6.07 -15.36
C ASN A 129 -24.37 -6.67 -16.72
N LYS A 130 -23.47 -6.70 -17.70
CA LYS A 130 -23.74 -7.20 -19.06
C LYS A 130 -23.67 -8.73 -19.19
N GLY A 131 -23.40 -9.44 -18.10
CA GLY A 131 -23.26 -10.90 -18.12
C GLY A 131 -21.96 -11.42 -18.77
N ILE A 132 -21.02 -10.52 -19.08
CA ILE A 132 -19.68 -10.88 -19.56
C ILE A 132 -18.93 -11.56 -18.42
N LYS A 133 -18.28 -12.69 -18.70
CA LYS A 133 -17.55 -13.47 -17.70
C LYS A 133 -16.05 -13.18 -17.67
N GLU A 134 -15.48 -12.77 -18.78
CA GLU A 134 -14.05 -12.54 -18.94
C GLU A 134 -13.78 -11.48 -20.01
N ILE A 135 -12.75 -10.66 -19.82
CA ILE A 135 -12.24 -9.69 -20.80
C ILE A 135 -10.71 -9.76 -20.78
N ASP A 136 -10.09 -10.01 -21.93
CA ASP A 136 -8.63 -10.09 -22.10
C ASP A 136 -7.93 -11.00 -21.05
N GLY A 137 -8.54 -12.15 -20.75
CA GLY A 137 -8.03 -13.11 -19.76
C GLY A 137 -8.30 -12.74 -18.29
N LEU A 138 -8.98 -11.61 -18.04
CA LEU A 138 -9.34 -11.18 -16.68
C LEU A 138 -10.79 -11.57 -16.35
N PRO A 139 -11.04 -12.22 -15.20
CA PRO A 139 -12.39 -12.55 -14.79
C PRO A 139 -13.19 -11.27 -14.51
N VAL A 140 -14.42 -11.23 -15.00
CA VAL A 140 -15.39 -10.15 -14.76
C VAL A 140 -16.29 -10.54 -13.59
N ILE A 141 -16.22 -9.79 -12.50
CA ILE A 141 -16.91 -10.12 -11.24
C ILE A 141 -17.83 -8.96 -10.88
N ASN A 142 -19.09 -9.28 -10.59
CA ASN A 142 -20.09 -8.28 -10.23
C ASN A 142 -20.09 -8.01 -8.72
N ALA A 143 -19.54 -6.88 -8.30
CA ALA A 143 -19.42 -6.52 -6.88
C ALA A 143 -20.74 -6.28 -6.14
N THR A 144 -21.89 -6.23 -6.83
CA THR A 144 -23.20 -6.12 -6.15
C THR A 144 -23.91 -7.45 -6.02
N LYS A 145 -23.53 -8.46 -6.82
CA LYS A 145 -24.13 -9.80 -6.80
C LYS A 145 -23.25 -10.84 -6.11
N GLU A 146 -21.94 -10.69 -6.24
CA GLU A 146 -20.94 -11.63 -5.76
C GLU A 146 -19.70 -10.91 -5.17
N PRO A 147 -19.87 -9.96 -4.23
CA PRO A 147 -18.76 -9.23 -3.62
C PRO A 147 -17.76 -10.15 -2.90
N GLU A 148 -18.18 -11.33 -2.47
CA GLU A 148 -17.38 -12.32 -1.77
C GLU A 148 -16.23 -12.84 -2.64
N LYS A 149 -16.45 -12.98 -3.95
CA LYS A 149 -15.40 -13.39 -4.90
C LYS A 149 -14.33 -12.31 -5.07
N LEU A 150 -14.71 -11.04 -5.12
CA LEU A 150 -13.74 -9.94 -5.13
C LEU A 150 -12.99 -9.86 -3.79
N ALA A 151 -13.69 -10.01 -2.67
CA ALA A 151 -13.05 -10.05 -1.35
C ALA A 151 -12.06 -11.22 -1.22
N GLU A 152 -12.37 -12.39 -1.76
CA GLU A 152 -11.46 -13.54 -1.85
C GLU A 152 -10.24 -13.23 -2.70
N LEU A 153 -10.41 -12.54 -3.84
CA LEU A 153 -9.27 -12.09 -4.66
C LEU A 153 -8.40 -11.07 -3.91
N VAL A 154 -8.99 -10.10 -3.21
CA VAL A 154 -8.24 -9.16 -2.36
C VAL A 154 -7.43 -9.91 -1.31
N GLU A 155 -8.02 -10.92 -0.67
CA GLU A 155 -7.33 -11.71 0.33
C GLU A 155 -6.21 -12.56 -0.28
N LYS A 156 -6.46 -13.28 -1.37
CA LYS A 156 -5.50 -14.24 -1.93
C LYS A 156 -4.39 -13.58 -2.75
N LYS A 157 -4.73 -12.50 -3.46
CA LYS A 157 -3.84 -11.86 -4.45
C LYS A 157 -3.41 -10.46 -4.04
N GLY A 158 -4.01 -9.85 -3.02
CA GLY A 158 -3.61 -8.53 -2.54
C GLY A 158 -2.20 -8.53 -1.94
N PHE A 159 -1.40 -7.54 -2.33
CA PHE A 159 -0.07 -7.30 -1.80
C PHE A 159 0.31 -5.82 -1.91
N MET A 160 1.35 -5.42 -1.19
CA MET A 160 1.96 -4.11 -1.33
C MET A 160 3.48 -4.28 -1.29
N LEU A 161 4.17 -3.89 -2.36
CA LEU A 161 5.63 -3.85 -2.37
C LEU A 161 6.13 -2.54 -1.74
N PRO A 162 7.39 -2.50 -1.25
CA PRO A 162 7.94 -1.35 -0.52
C PRO A 162 7.99 -0.02 -1.28
N ASN A 163 7.96 -0.02 -2.62
CA ASN A 163 7.95 1.18 -3.46
C ASN A 163 9.13 2.14 -3.19
N ILE A 164 10.34 1.59 -3.18
CA ILE A 164 11.62 2.28 -2.94
C ILE A 164 12.68 1.92 -3.98
N ASP A 165 12.33 1.06 -4.95
CA ASP A 165 13.16 0.65 -6.08
C ASP A 165 14.60 0.29 -5.74
N CYS A 166 14.78 -0.43 -4.63
CA CYS A 166 16.09 -0.84 -4.12
C CYS A 166 16.90 -1.76 -5.07
N GLY A 167 16.27 -2.37 -6.09
CA GLY A 167 16.91 -3.25 -7.06
C GLY A 167 17.43 -4.58 -6.52
N LEU A 168 17.19 -4.91 -5.23
CA LEU A 168 17.77 -6.08 -4.58
C LEU A 168 17.30 -7.42 -5.17
N CYS A 169 16.07 -7.45 -5.69
CA CYS A 169 15.50 -8.62 -6.36
C CYS A 169 15.74 -8.62 -7.89
N GLY A 170 16.53 -7.67 -8.40
CA GLY A 170 16.80 -7.52 -9.83
C GLY A 170 15.78 -6.68 -10.61
N TYR A 171 14.77 -6.13 -9.94
CA TYR A 171 13.67 -5.36 -10.55
C TYR A 171 13.38 -4.08 -9.75
N ASN A 172 12.78 -3.08 -10.41
CA ASN A 172 12.04 -2.05 -9.69
C ASN A 172 10.71 -2.62 -9.15
N CYS A 173 10.05 -1.91 -8.23
CA CYS A 173 8.85 -2.41 -7.58
C CYS A 173 7.69 -2.58 -8.57
N ALA A 174 7.61 -1.74 -9.60
CA ALA A 174 6.55 -1.82 -10.60
C ALA A 174 6.68 -3.08 -11.48
N GLU A 175 7.88 -3.41 -11.93
CA GLU A 175 8.19 -4.63 -12.68
C GLU A 175 7.92 -5.87 -11.82
N MET A 176 8.43 -5.87 -10.59
CA MET A 176 8.22 -6.96 -9.64
C MET A 176 6.73 -7.19 -9.38
N ALA A 177 5.94 -6.12 -9.20
CA ALA A 177 4.49 -6.23 -9.01
C ALA A 177 3.80 -6.91 -10.20
N LYS A 178 4.19 -6.56 -11.44
CA LYS A 178 3.66 -7.22 -12.65
C LYS A 178 4.02 -8.70 -12.71
N LEU A 179 5.26 -9.06 -12.38
CA LEU A 179 5.70 -10.47 -12.31
C LEU A 179 4.90 -11.27 -11.27
N ILE A 180 4.60 -10.65 -10.12
CA ILE A 180 3.75 -11.27 -9.08
C ILE A 180 2.31 -11.46 -9.59
N VAL A 181 1.74 -10.46 -10.26
CA VAL A 181 0.39 -10.55 -10.84
C VAL A 181 0.30 -11.67 -11.87
N LYS A 182 1.33 -11.82 -12.73
CA LYS A 182 1.42 -12.90 -13.71
C LYS A 182 1.67 -14.29 -13.10
N GLY A 183 2.06 -14.35 -11.82
CA GLY A 183 2.41 -15.60 -11.14
C GLY A 183 3.83 -16.11 -11.43
N GLU A 184 4.66 -15.32 -12.08
CA GLU A 184 6.08 -15.64 -12.34
C GLU A 184 6.96 -15.42 -11.09
N LYS A 185 6.48 -14.60 -10.15
CA LYS A 185 7.11 -14.30 -8.86
C LYS A 185 6.08 -14.27 -7.74
N THR A 186 6.55 -14.22 -6.51
CA THR A 186 5.74 -14.04 -5.31
C THR A 186 6.28 -12.88 -4.47
N VAL A 187 5.50 -12.41 -3.47
CA VAL A 187 5.98 -11.40 -2.51
C VAL A 187 7.22 -11.84 -1.74
N LYS A 188 7.45 -13.16 -1.60
CA LYS A 188 8.62 -13.71 -0.92
C LYS A 188 9.91 -13.50 -1.71
N ASP A 189 9.81 -13.30 -3.02
CA ASP A 189 10.96 -12.98 -3.87
C ASP A 189 11.43 -11.51 -3.68
N CYS A 190 10.65 -10.67 -2.99
CA CYS A 190 11.10 -9.35 -2.58
C CYS A 190 12.03 -9.49 -1.36
N VAL A 191 13.33 -9.23 -1.55
CA VAL A 191 14.36 -9.31 -0.49
C VAL A 191 14.00 -8.44 0.72
N VAL A 192 13.44 -7.25 0.49
CA VAL A 192 13.08 -6.31 1.57
C VAL A 192 11.93 -6.84 2.43
N LEU A 193 10.94 -7.53 1.83
CA LEU A 193 9.81 -8.09 2.56
C LEU A 193 10.10 -9.44 3.20
N SER A 194 11.06 -10.19 2.66
CA SER A 194 11.39 -11.55 3.10
C SER A 194 12.56 -11.62 4.08
N SER A 195 13.42 -10.60 4.11
CA SER A 195 14.57 -10.55 5.02
C SER A 195 14.14 -10.24 6.44
N THR A 196 14.74 -10.94 7.41
CA THR A 196 14.80 -10.48 8.79
C THR A 196 16.08 -9.67 8.93
N PRO A 197 16.02 -8.34 9.09
CA PRO A 197 17.22 -7.52 9.09
C PRO A 197 18.09 -7.83 10.32
N LYS A 198 19.38 -8.09 10.10
CA LYS A 198 20.40 -8.16 11.16
C LYS A 198 20.68 -6.79 11.77
N VAL A 199 20.53 -5.75 10.94
CA VAL A 199 20.73 -4.35 11.31
C VAL A 199 19.58 -3.52 10.79
N THR A 200 19.04 -2.65 11.65
CA THR A 200 18.02 -1.65 11.26
C THR A 200 18.64 -0.27 11.33
N ILE A 201 18.80 0.38 10.18
CA ILE A 201 19.20 1.79 10.09
C ILE A 201 17.94 2.60 9.82
N LYS A 202 17.76 3.74 10.50
CA LYS A 202 16.67 4.68 10.25
C LYS A 202 17.20 6.05 9.86
N ILE A 203 16.61 6.66 8.84
CA ILE A 203 16.84 8.05 8.41
C ILE A 203 15.48 8.75 8.46
N ASP A 204 15.37 9.84 9.22
CA ASP A 204 14.08 10.53 9.48
C ASP A 204 12.99 9.59 9.97
N GLY A 205 13.36 8.61 10.80
CA GLY A 205 12.47 7.56 11.29
C GLY A 205 12.11 6.46 10.28
N GLN A 206 12.44 6.61 8.99
CA GLN A 206 12.22 5.61 7.96
C GLN A 206 13.33 4.56 7.93
N VAL A 207 12.97 3.28 7.92
CA VAL A 207 13.96 2.18 7.84
C VAL A 207 14.61 2.17 6.47
N LEU A 208 15.95 2.21 6.43
CA LEU A 208 16.76 2.04 5.23
C LEU A 208 16.98 0.54 4.98
N PRO A 209 16.45 -0.02 3.88
CA PRO A 209 16.71 -1.42 3.54
C PRO A 209 18.13 -1.61 3.01
N LEU A 210 18.74 -2.71 3.43
CA LEU A 210 20.14 -3.01 3.18
C LEU A 210 20.29 -4.40 2.56
N LYS A 211 21.24 -4.55 1.63
CA LYS A 211 21.71 -5.88 1.17
C LYS A 211 22.31 -6.66 2.34
N ASP A 212 22.24 -7.98 2.28
CA ASP A 212 22.79 -8.87 3.32
C ASP A 212 24.26 -8.58 3.65
N TRP A 213 25.08 -8.36 2.61
CA TRP A 213 26.50 -8.04 2.82
C TRP A 213 26.70 -6.65 3.46
N VAL A 214 25.82 -5.68 3.20
CA VAL A 214 25.88 -4.34 3.82
C VAL A 214 25.46 -4.43 5.28
N GLN A 215 24.43 -5.21 5.58
CA GLN A 215 24.04 -5.49 6.97
C GLN A 215 25.19 -6.14 7.73
N GLU A 216 25.85 -7.12 7.14
CA GLU A 216 27.01 -7.79 7.73
C GLU A 216 28.20 -6.83 7.93
N LEU A 217 28.48 -5.97 6.95
CA LEU A 217 29.52 -4.94 7.06
C LEU A 217 29.23 -4.00 8.24
N VAL A 218 28.02 -3.45 8.33
CA VAL A 218 27.64 -2.52 9.40
C VAL A 218 27.67 -3.22 10.76
N GLU A 219 27.08 -4.42 10.85
CA GLU A 219 27.05 -5.21 12.09
C GLU A 219 28.46 -5.48 12.61
N LYS A 220 29.35 -6.02 11.76
CA LYS A 220 30.73 -6.33 12.13
C LYS A 220 31.52 -5.08 12.50
N THR A 221 31.33 -3.98 11.78
CA THR A 221 32.01 -2.70 12.04
C THR A 221 31.61 -2.14 13.41
N ILE A 222 30.29 -2.04 13.67
CA ILE A 222 29.79 -1.51 14.94
C ILE A 222 30.17 -2.41 16.11
N LYS A 223 30.02 -3.74 15.99
CA LYS A 223 30.43 -4.67 17.05
C LYS A 223 31.93 -4.63 17.30
N GLY A 224 32.75 -4.57 16.24
CA GLY A 224 34.20 -4.44 16.34
C GLY A 224 34.61 -3.17 17.09
N MET A 225 34.04 -2.02 16.71
CA MET A 225 34.27 -0.75 17.38
C MET A 225 33.90 -0.79 18.87
N LEU A 226 32.72 -1.34 19.19
CA LEU A 226 32.25 -1.42 20.57
C LEU A 226 33.02 -2.45 21.41
N SER A 227 33.59 -3.49 20.80
CA SER A 227 34.35 -4.52 21.53
C SER A 227 35.60 -3.98 22.23
N ALA A 228 36.15 -2.86 21.75
CA ALA A 228 37.27 -2.17 22.39
C ALA A 228 36.84 -1.23 23.54
N MET A 229 35.54 -1.01 23.75
CA MET A 229 35.01 -0.03 24.69
C MET A 229 34.60 -0.66 26.03
N LYS A 230 34.89 0.04 27.12
CA LYS A 230 34.48 -0.38 28.47
C LYS A 230 32.96 -0.38 28.58
N GLY A 231 32.38 -1.51 29.01
CA GLY A 231 30.94 -1.66 29.24
C GLY A 231 30.17 -2.35 28.13
N TYR A 232 30.81 -2.64 26.98
CA TYR A 232 30.21 -3.51 25.96
C TYR A 232 29.96 -4.91 26.52
N ARG A 233 28.81 -5.49 26.16
CA ARG A 233 28.40 -6.86 26.53
C ARG A 233 27.85 -7.54 25.29
N GLU A 234 28.43 -8.67 24.94
CA GLU A 234 28.00 -9.45 23.79
C GLU A 234 26.53 -9.90 23.92
N GLY A 235 25.82 -9.98 22.79
CA GLY A 235 24.43 -10.41 22.73
C GLY A 235 23.40 -9.40 23.26
N ARG A 236 23.81 -8.18 23.63
CA ARG A 236 22.87 -7.11 24.03
C ARG A 236 22.43 -6.28 22.83
N LYS A 237 21.23 -5.70 22.93
CA LYS A 237 20.73 -4.71 21.96
C LYS A 237 21.66 -3.49 21.98
N ILE A 238 22.08 -3.07 20.79
CA ILE A 238 22.90 -1.88 20.57
C ILE A 238 22.01 -0.85 19.89
N GLU A 239 21.99 0.38 20.43
CA GLU A 239 21.30 1.51 19.84
C GLU A 239 22.28 2.68 19.74
N ILE A 240 22.46 3.18 18.52
CA ILE A 240 23.35 4.29 18.23
C ILE A 240 22.49 5.43 17.68
N VAL A 241 22.54 6.57 18.38
CA VAL A 241 21.84 7.78 17.99
C VAL A 241 22.89 8.86 17.76
N ILE A 242 23.01 9.30 16.51
CA ILE A 242 23.83 10.46 16.15
C ILE A 242 22.90 11.67 16.25
N LYS A 243 23.24 12.62 17.13
CA LYS A 243 22.49 13.88 17.29
C LYS A 243 23.14 14.92 16.40
N GLU A 244 22.35 15.54 15.54
CA GLU A 244 22.71 16.77 14.82
C GLU A 244 22.28 18.00 15.61
#